data_AF-H2ZUG1-F1
#
_entry.id   AF-H2ZUG1-F1
#
_cell.length_a   1.000
_cell.length_b   1.000
_cell.length_c   1.000
_cell.angle_alpha   90.00
_cell.angle_beta   90.00
_cell.angle_gamma   90.00
#
_symmetry.space_group_name_H-M   'P 1'
#
loop_
_entity.id
_entity.type
_entity.pdbx_description
1 polymer ?
#
loop_
_entity_poly.entity_id
_entity_poly.type
_entity_poly.pdbx_seq_one_letter_code
_entity_poly.pdbx_strand_id
1 'polypeptide(L)'
;MIDTVQVRRQGAFDFQSHYEYLCALQDSVPLPAVKAYLNQGVLDINGDRVRLPDWVPILNSLGINKHLTFVAVRSCYQSSNGETDINNRFYLHESQYPKIKVVTATLMVCAPLCQPLCLLPALTC
;
A
#
# COMPACT_ATOMS: atom_id res chain seq x y z
N MET A 1 -19.84 20.24 -9.02
CA MET A 1 -18.40 19.92 -9.13
C MET A 1 -17.84 20.04 -7.73
N ILE A 2 -17.48 18.92 -7.10
CA ILE A 2 -16.89 18.96 -5.76
C ILE A 2 -15.46 19.49 -5.94
N ASP A 3 -15.09 20.49 -5.14
CA ASP A 3 -13.73 21.03 -5.18
C ASP A 3 -12.71 19.94 -4.86
N THR A 4 -11.69 19.81 -5.69
CA THR A 4 -10.58 18.86 -5.49
C THR A 4 -9.92 19.03 -4.12
N VAL A 5 -9.97 20.23 -3.57
CA VAL A 5 -9.52 20.57 -2.22
C VAL A 5 -10.39 19.93 -1.14
N GLN A 6 -11.71 19.90 -1.30
CA GLN A 6 -12.62 19.26 -0.35
C GLN A 6 -12.43 17.75 -0.34
N VAL A 7 -12.27 17.12 -1.51
CA VAL A 7 -11.98 15.69 -1.63
C VAL A 7 -10.66 15.33 -0.94
N ARG A 8 -9.61 16.13 -1.13
CA ARG A 8 -8.32 15.92 -0.45
C ARG A 8 -8.42 16.08 1.07
N ARG A 9 -9.14 17.10 1.54
CA ARG A 9 -9.36 17.31 2.98
C ARG A 9 -10.12 16.14 3.59
N GLN A 10 -11.18 15.66 2.93
CA GLN A 10 -11.97 14.55 3.43
C GLN A 10 -11.18 13.23 3.39
N GLY A 11 -10.40 13.01 2.33
CA GLY A 11 -9.52 11.84 2.22
C GLY A 11 -8.38 11.79 3.23
N ALA A 12 -7.98 12.93 3.79
CA ALA A 12 -7.02 12.98 4.89
C ALA A 12 -7.55 12.28 6.16
N PHE A 13 -8.87 12.32 6.38
CA PHE A 13 -9.54 11.74 7.55
C PHE A 13 -10.20 10.39 7.25
N ASP A 14 -10.66 10.20 6.01
CA ASP A 14 -11.35 8.98 5.59
C ASP A 14 -10.63 8.32 4.41
N PHE A 15 -9.80 7.33 4.73
CA PHE A 15 -9.05 6.56 3.75
C PHE A 15 -9.98 5.83 2.77
N GLN A 16 -11.05 5.22 3.29
CA GLN A 16 -11.90 4.33 2.50
C GLN A 16 -12.62 5.12 1.40
N SER A 17 -13.26 6.23 1.77
CA SER A 17 -14.00 7.06 0.82
C SER A 17 -13.10 7.64 -0.26
N HIS A 18 -11.87 8.03 0.09
CA HIS A 18 -10.93 8.57 -0.88
C HIS A 18 -10.37 7.50 -1.82
N TYR A 19 -10.08 6.31 -1.29
CA TYR A 19 -9.68 5.15 -2.08
C TYR A 19 -10.76 4.75 -3.07
N GLU A 20 -12.02 4.64 -2.64
CA GLU A 20 -13.15 4.33 -3.52
C GLU A 20 -13.35 5.37 -4.62
N TYR A 21 -13.20 6.66 -4.28
CA TYR A 21 -13.23 7.76 -5.24
C TYR A 21 -12.12 7.64 -6.30
N LEU A 22 -10.88 7.36 -5.88
CA LEU A 22 -9.76 7.19 -6.80
C LEU A 22 -9.92 5.94 -7.65
N CYS A 23 -10.49 4.87 -7.09
CA CYS A 23 -10.83 3.68 -7.83
C CYS A 23 -11.82 3.98 -8.96
N ALA A 24 -12.89 4.71 -8.66
CA ALA A 24 -13.88 5.14 -9.65
C ALA A 24 -13.28 6.08 -10.72
N LEU A 25 -12.35 6.95 -10.35
CA LEU A 25 -11.68 7.87 -11.27
C LEU A 25 -10.73 7.15 -12.25
N GLN A 26 -10.22 5.98 -11.87
CA GLN A 26 -9.21 5.22 -12.61
C GLN A 26 -9.75 3.91 -13.20
N ASP A 27 -11.08 3.77 -13.25
CA ASP A 27 -11.77 2.56 -13.74
C ASP A 27 -11.26 1.26 -13.07
N SER A 28 -10.91 1.33 -11.79
CA SER A 28 -10.46 0.18 -10.99
C SER A 28 -11.52 -0.21 -9.96
N VAL A 29 -11.52 -1.48 -9.58
CA VAL A 29 -12.48 -2.02 -8.61
C VAL A 29 -11.85 -2.00 -7.20
N PRO A 30 -12.51 -1.39 -6.19
CA PRO A 30 -12.00 -1.39 -4.83
C PRO A 30 -11.76 -2.81 -4.30
N LEU A 31 -10.55 -3.09 -3.83
CA LEU A 31 -10.18 -4.41 -3.35
C LEU A 31 -10.69 -4.63 -1.92
N PRO A 32 -11.40 -5.74 -1.63
CA PRO A 32 -11.87 -6.05 -0.28
C PRO A 32 -10.74 -6.11 0.74
N ALA A 33 -9.57 -6.62 0.33
CA ALA A 33 -8.38 -6.70 1.18
C ALA A 33 -7.92 -5.32 1.68
N VAL A 34 -8.05 -4.28 0.87
CA VAL A 34 -7.68 -2.90 1.25
C VAL A 34 -8.65 -2.34 2.30
N LYS A 35 -9.90 -2.81 2.32
CA LYS A 35 -10.96 -2.32 3.21
C LYS A 35 -11.08 -3.07 4.53
N ALA A 36 -10.44 -4.25 4.64
CA ALA A 36 -10.73 -5.23 5.70
C ALA A 36 -10.51 -4.72 7.13
N TYR A 37 -9.47 -3.91 7.36
CA TYR A 37 -9.06 -3.47 8.71
C TYR A 37 -9.04 -1.95 8.89
N LEU A 38 -9.63 -1.19 7.95
CA LEU A 38 -9.60 0.27 7.97
C LEU A 38 -10.32 0.87 9.19
N ASN A 39 -11.37 0.19 9.68
CA ASN A 39 -12.08 0.58 10.91
C ASN A 39 -11.19 0.51 12.17
N GLN A 40 -10.12 -0.28 12.13
CA GLN A 40 -9.11 -0.37 13.20
C GLN A 40 -7.94 0.61 12.96
N GLY A 41 -8.01 1.43 11.90
CA GLY A 41 -6.91 2.28 11.47
C GLY A 41 -5.78 1.51 10.79
N VAL A 42 -6.03 0.28 10.33
CA VAL A 42 -5.00 -0.61 9.80
C VAL A 42 -5.21 -0.87 8.32
N LEU A 43 -4.15 -0.73 7.53
CA LEU A 43 -4.07 -1.27 6.17
C LEU A 43 -3.08 -2.43 6.15
N ASP A 44 -3.57 -3.66 6.01
CA ASP A 44 -2.74 -4.86 5.89
C ASP A 44 -3.15 -5.64 4.64
N ILE A 45 -2.29 -5.60 3.62
CA ILE A 45 -2.56 -6.22 2.32
C ILE A 45 -1.42 -7.14 1.90
N ASN A 46 -1.79 -8.24 1.24
CA ASN A 46 -0.83 -9.06 0.50
C ASN A 46 -0.57 -8.43 -0.87
N GLY A 47 0.62 -7.88 -1.06
CA GLY A 47 1.02 -7.18 -2.28
C GLY A 47 1.06 -8.07 -3.52
N ASP A 48 1.26 -9.38 -3.37
CA ASP A 48 1.27 -10.32 -4.49
C ASP A 48 -0.13 -10.50 -5.11
N ARG A 49 -1.18 -10.17 -4.34
CA ARG A 49 -2.58 -10.24 -4.78
C ARG A 49 -3.10 -8.93 -5.37
N VAL A 50 -2.27 -7.88 -5.39
CA VAL A 50 -2.63 -6.58 -5.92
C VAL A 50 -2.02 -6.42 -7.32
N ARG A 51 -2.87 -6.24 -8.33
CA ARG A 51 -2.41 -6.03 -9.70
C ARG A 51 -1.72 -4.67 -9.80
N LEU A 52 -0.76 -4.55 -10.71
CA LEU A 52 0.00 -3.31 -10.93
C LEU A 52 -0.87 -2.03 -11.05
N PRO A 53 -1.95 -1.97 -11.84
CA PRO A 53 -2.78 -0.77 -11.93
C PRO A 53 -3.53 -0.45 -10.63
N ASP A 54 -3.90 -1.48 -9.86
CA ASP A 54 -4.67 -1.33 -8.62
C ASP A 54 -3.82 -0.71 -7.48
N TRP A 55 -2.49 -0.63 -7.65
CA TRP A 55 -1.60 0.06 -6.72
C TRP A 55 -1.73 1.57 -6.73
N VAL A 56 -2.03 2.17 -7.89
CA VAL A 56 -2.12 3.63 -8.03
C VAL A 56 -3.15 4.25 -7.06
N PRO A 57 -4.40 3.77 -6.99
CA PRO A 57 -5.37 4.35 -6.06
C PRO A 57 -5.00 4.08 -4.59
N ILE A 58 -4.36 2.95 -4.27
CA ILE A 58 -3.88 2.64 -2.92
C ILE A 58 -2.81 3.64 -2.47
N LEU A 59 -1.78 3.84 -3.30
CA LEU A 59 -0.65 4.70 -2.97
C LEU A 59 -1.05 6.18 -2.89
N ASN A 60 -1.91 6.63 -3.80
CA ASN A 60 -2.44 7.99 -3.78
C ASN A 60 -3.29 8.26 -2.53
N SER A 61 -4.08 7.26 -2.10
CA SER A 61 -4.86 7.36 -0.87
C SER A 61 -3.97 7.43 0.37
N LEU A 62 -2.92 6.60 0.42
CA LEU A 62 -1.93 6.61 1.50
C LEU A 62 -1.17 7.93 1.59
N GLY A 63 -0.85 8.56 0.46
CA GLY A 63 -0.11 9.82 0.44
C GLY A 63 -0.85 10.98 1.13
N ILE A 64 -2.18 10.96 1.10
CA ILE A 64 -3.02 12.02 1.67
C ILE A 64 -3.53 11.66 3.06
N ASN A 65 -3.79 10.38 3.34
CA ASN A 65 -4.37 9.95 4.59
C ASN A 65 -3.43 10.21 5.80
N LYS A 66 -4.02 10.64 6.92
CA LYS A 66 -3.33 10.93 8.19
C LYS A 66 -3.89 10.15 9.38
N HIS A 67 -4.84 9.24 9.14
CA HIS A 67 -5.62 8.56 10.19
C HIS A 67 -5.29 7.08 10.36
N LEU A 68 -4.68 6.44 9.35
CA LEU A 68 -4.17 5.08 9.50
C LEU A 68 -3.03 5.06 10.54
N THR A 69 -3.17 4.19 11.54
CA THR A 69 -2.19 3.97 12.61
C THR A 69 -1.13 2.95 12.20
N PHE A 70 -1.47 2.02 11.31
CA PHE A 70 -0.57 0.98 10.84
C PHE A 70 -0.79 0.65 9.37
N VAL A 71 0.31 0.51 8.63
CA VAL A 71 0.30 0.11 7.23
C VAL A 71 1.32 -1.01 7.04
N ALA A 72 0.85 -2.16 6.57
CA ALA A 72 1.65 -3.31 6.21
C ALA A 72 1.34 -3.78 4.79
N VAL A 73 2.40 -4.01 4.03
CA VAL A 73 2.35 -4.70 2.74
C VAL A 73 3.21 -5.95 2.87
N ARG A 74 2.56 -7.11 2.81
CA ARG A 74 3.22 -8.41 2.92
C ARG A 74 3.37 -9.03 1.54
N SER A 75 4.46 -9.74 1.30
CA SER A 75 4.60 -10.67 0.18
C SER A 75 4.69 -12.08 0.75
N CYS A 76 3.94 -13.00 0.19
CA CYS A 76 3.97 -14.43 0.50
C CYS A 76 4.65 -15.22 -0.64
N TYR A 77 5.49 -14.57 -1.44
CA TYR A 77 6.24 -15.22 -2.51
C TYR A 77 7.16 -16.30 -1.93
N GLN A 78 6.80 -17.57 -2.15
CA GLN A 78 7.71 -18.68 -1.95
C GLN A 78 8.51 -18.87 -3.23
N SER A 79 9.77 -18.44 -3.21
CA SER A 79 10.71 -18.79 -4.29
C SER A 79 10.91 -20.30 -4.23
N SER A 80 10.40 -21.03 -5.22
CA SER A 80 10.56 -22.49 -5.32
C SER A 80 12.00 -22.93 -5.65
N ASN A 81 13.00 -22.12 -5.30
CA ASN A 81 14.40 -22.48 -5.40
C ASN A 81 14.74 -23.14 -4.07
N GLY A 82 14.60 -24.47 -4.05
CA GLY A 82 14.73 -25.30 -2.86
C GLY A 82 16.00 -24.98 -2.08
N GLU A 83 15.83 -24.69 -0.80
CA GLU A 83 16.35 -25.47 0.33
C GLU A 83 15.92 -24.76 1.62
N THR A 84 15.37 -25.55 2.54
CA THR A 84 15.09 -25.22 3.95
C THR A 84 14.21 -24.00 4.24
N ASP A 85 12.92 -24.22 4.56
CA ASP A 85 12.52 -24.08 5.96
C ASP A 85 11.23 -24.85 6.24
N ILE A 86 11.32 -25.73 7.23
CA ILE A 86 10.33 -26.71 7.64
C ILE A 86 9.34 -26.10 8.63
N ASN A 87 8.80 -24.90 8.40
CA ASN A 87 7.92 -24.26 9.41
C ASN A 87 6.91 -23.23 8.88
N ASN A 88 6.26 -23.47 7.74
CA ASN A 88 5.02 -22.74 7.47
C ASN A 88 3.97 -23.58 6.74
N ARG A 89 3.43 -24.54 7.48
CA ARG A 89 2.25 -25.34 7.10
C ARG A 89 0.97 -24.51 7.26
N PHE A 90 0.79 -23.49 6.42
CA PHE A 90 -0.53 -22.93 6.18
C PHE A 90 -0.79 -22.93 4.69
N TYR A 91 -1.43 -24.02 4.25
CA TYR A 91 -2.13 -24.23 2.99
C TYR A 91 -2.07 -23.07 2.00
N LEU A 92 -1.06 -23.08 1.12
CA LEU A 92 -1.01 -22.16 -0.01
C LEU A 92 -1.65 -22.85 -1.20
N HIS A 93 -2.92 -22.49 -1.41
CA HIS A 93 -3.60 -22.65 -2.67
C HIS A 93 -2.72 -22.06 -3.77
N GLU A 94 -2.30 -22.88 -4.73
CA GLU A 94 -1.45 -22.47 -5.84
C GLU A 94 -2.11 -21.31 -6.59
N SER A 95 -1.52 -20.14 -6.44
CA SER A 95 -1.95 -18.91 -7.11
C SER A 95 -1.22 -18.79 -8.44
N GLN A 96 -1.92 -19.09 -9.54
CA GLN A 96 -1.50 -18.84 -10.92
C GLN A 96 -1.45 -17.34 -11.25
N TYR A 97 -0.58 -16.57 -10.60
CA TYR A 97 -0.36 -15.16 -10.96
C TYR A 97 1.06 -14.95 -11.48
N PRO A 98 1.24 -14.10 -12.50
CA PRO A 98 2.54 -13.88 -13.12
C PRO A 98 3.51 -13.27 -12.11
N LYS A 99 4.76 -13.77 -12.17
CA LYS A 99 5.90 -13.38 -11.35
C LYS A 99 6.18 -11.88 -11.51
N ILE A 100 5.70 -11.04 -10.59
CA ILE A 100 6.14 -9.65 -10.50
C ILE A 100 7.47 -9.67 -9.76
N LYS A 101 8.56 -9.30 -10.43
CA LYS A 101 9.85 -9.03 -9.78
C LYS A 101 9.72 -7.71 -9.01
N VAL A 102 9.20 -7.79 -7.77
CA VAL A 102 9.08 -6.67 -6.81
C VAL A 102 10.48 -6.33 -6.26
N VAL A 103 11.37 -5.83 -7.12
CA VAL A 103 12.69 -5.30 -6.71
C VAL A 103 12.73 -3.77 -6.86
N THR A 104 11.79 -3.16 -7.58
CA THR A 104 11.77 -1.72 -7.85
C THR A 104 10.71 -0.92 -7.09
N ALA A 105 9.80 -1.57 -6.33
CA ALA A 105 8.77 -0.87 -5.55
C ALA A 105 9.21 -0.49 -4.14
N THR A 106 10.21 -1.18 -3.57
CA THR A 106 10.77 -0.88 -2.24
C THR A 106 11.46 0.49 -2.18
N LEU A 107 11.99 1.01 -3.30
CA LEU A 107 12.61 2.35 -3.37
C LEU A 107 11.60 3.49 -3.58
N MET A 108 10.43 3.22 -4.14
CA MET A 108 9.47 4.27 -4.49
C MET A 108 8.58 4.71 -3.31
N VAL A 109 8.51 3.89 -2.25
CA VAL A 109 7.81 4.24 -0.99
C VAL A 109 8.69 5.12 -0.08
N CYS A 110 10.02 5.08 -0.21
CA CYS A 110 10.92 5.93 0.58
C CYS A 110 11.05 7.39 0.06
N ALA A 111 10.74 7.66 -1.21
CA ALA A 111 10.95 8.98 -1.79
C ALA A 111 10.06 10.10 -1.18
N PRO A 112 8.74 9.91 -0.93
CA PRO A 112 7.93 10.98 -0.34
C PRO A 112 8.08 11.11 1.18
N LEU A 113 8.69 10.14 1.86
CA LEU A 113 8.87 10.12 3.33
C LEU A 113 10.16 10.82 3.80
N CYS A 114 11.12 11.07 2.89
CA CYS A 114 12.45 11.59 3.26
C CYS A 114 12.59 13.12 3.18
N GLN A 115 11.51 13.87 2.94
CA GLN A 115 11.61 15.28 2.53
C GLN A 115 11.38 16.38 3.60
N PRO A 116 11.32 16.10 4.92
CA PRO A 116 11.54 17.18 5.89
C PRO A 116 12.56 16.87 7.01
N LEU A 117 13.57 16.04 6.77
CA LEU A 117 14.69 15.86 7.73
C LEU A 117 16.04 16.44 7.28
N CYS A 118 16.14 17.01 6.08
CA CYS A 118 17.37 17.68 5.60
C CYS A 118 17.57 19.11 6.13
N LEU A 119 16.80 19.58 7.12
CA LEU A 119 16.93 20.91 7.72
C LEU A 119 17.23 20.84 9.22
N LEU A 120 18.22 20.04 9.61
CA LEU A 120 18.94 20.27 10.87
C LEU A 120 20.42 20.51 10.54
N PRO A 121 20.97 21.68 10.92
CA PRO A 121 22.28 22.12 10.47
C PRO A 121 23.40 21.32 11.14
N ALA A 122 24.52 21.28 10.44
CA ALA A 122 25.80 20.78 10.90
C ALA A 122 26.07 21.12 12.38
N LEU A 123 26.30 20.10 13.20
CA LEU A 123 27.07 20.24 14.43
C LEU A 123 28.16 19.17 14.46
N THR A 124 29.37 19.71 14.43
CA THR A 124 30.69 19.12 14.64
C THR A 124 30.79 18.19 15.85
N CYS A 125 31.45 17.04 15.67
CA CYS A 125 32.73 16.67 16.30
C CYS A 125 33.23 15.36 15.69
#